data_AF-A0A6P6UZU8-F1
#
_entry.id   AF-A0A6P6UZU8-F1
#
_cell.length_a   1.000
_cell.length_b   1.000
_cell.length_c   1.000
_cell.angle_alpha   90.00
_cell.angle_beta   90.00
_cell.angle_gamma   90.00
#
_symmetry.space_group_name_H-M   'P 1'
#
loop_
_entity.id
_entity.type
_entity.pdbx_description
1 polymer ?
#
loop_
_entity_poly.entity_id
_entity_poly.type
_entity_poly.pdbx_seq_one_letter_code
_entity_poly.pdbx_strand_id
1 'polypeptide(L)'
;MAMPTYVMSCFKLPRKLLKDINSAMANYWWGETNGKNKMHWISWKRMAEDRQEGGLGFKDLETFNKALLGKQVWRVITKPNLRVSKVLKAKYFPKESIFTCKA
;
A
#
# COMPACT_ATOMS: atom_id res chain seq x y z
N MET A 1 9.12 7.30 11.07
CA MET A 1 9.34 6.67 9.75
C MET A 1 8.25 7.16 8.80
N ALA A 2 8.61 7.92 7.76
CA ALA A 2 7.63 8.44 6.81
C ALA A 2 7.19 7.32 5.87
N MET A 3 5.89 7.00 5.87
CA MET A 3 5.35 6.00 4.94
C MET A 3 5.36 6.56 3.51
N PRO A 4 5.78 5.79 2.48
CA PRO A 4 5.79 6.25 1.10
C PRO A 4 4.38 6.23 0.48
N THR A 5 3.43 6.89 1.13
CA THR A 5 2.00 6.93 0.78
C THR A 5 1.77 7.50 -0.61
N TYR A 6 2.53 8.52 -0.99
CA TYR A 6 2.47 9.10 -2.33
C TYR A 6 2.84 8.06 -3.40
N VAL A 7 3.99 7.41 -3.25
CA VAL A 7 4.47 6.39 -4.21
C VAL A 7 3.50 5.21 -4.27
N MET A 8 3.03 4.73 -3.12
CA MET A 8 2.02 3.66 -3.04
C MET A 8 0.66 4.07 -3.63
N SER A 9 0.37 5.37 -3.74
CA SER A 9 -0.87 5.83 -4.38
C SER A 9 -0.77 5.88 -5.91
N CYS A 10 0.45 5.98 -6.45
CA CYS A 10 0.69 6.06 -7.88
C CYS A 10 1.08 4.70 -8.50
N PHE A 11 1.78 3.85 -7.75
CA PHE A 11 2.37 2.62 -8.27
C PHE A 11 2.06 1.40 -7.39
N LYS A 12 1.92 0.25 -8.05
CA LYS A 12 1.92 -1.04 -7.38
C LYS A 12 3.36 -1.43 -7.05
N LEU A 13 3.71 -1.41 -5.77
CA LEU A 13 5.06 -1.71 -5.34
C LEU A 13 5.34 -3.23 -5.44
N PRO A 14 6.58 -3.63 -5.77
CA PRO A 14 6.97 -5.03 -5.75
C PRO A 14 6.81 -5.62 -4.34
N ARG A 15 6.32 -6.86 -4.25
CA ARG A 15 6.16 -7.57 -2.96
C ARG A 15 7.45 -7.65 -2.16
N LYS A 16 8.60 -7.81 -2.83
CA LYS A 16 9.92 -7.84 -2.18
C LYS A 16 10.20 -6.53 -1.45
N LEU A 17 10.02 -5.39 -2.13
CA LEU A 17 10.20 -4.07 -1.51
C LEU A 17 9.27 -3.86 -0.32
N LEU A 18 8.01 -4.26 -0.43
CA LEU A 18 7.06 -4.17 0.68
C LEU A 18 7.48 -5.03 1.88
N LYS A 19 8.02 -6.23 1.64
CA LYS A 19 8.60 -7.08 2.69
C LYS A 19 9.81 -6.42 3.34
N ASP A 20 10.72 -5.85 2.55
CA ASP A 20 11.90 -5.17 3.08
C ASP A 20 11.52 -3.97 3.98
N ILE A 21 10.50 -3.19 3.58
CA ILE A 21 9.96 -2.10 4.41
C ILE A 21 9.32 -2.66 5.69
N ASN A 22 8.52 -3.73 5.61
CA ASN A 22 7.95 -4.39 6.78
C ASN A 22 9.03 -4.89 7.75
N SER A 23 10.11 -5.47 7.24
CA SER A 23 11.26 -5.89 8.04
C SER A 23 11.96 -4.71 8.71
N ALA A 24 12.16 -3.60 8.00
CA ALA A 24 12.75 -2.39 8.59
C ALA A 24 11.86 -1.80 9.70
N MET A 25 10.54 -1.78 9.50
CA MET A 25 9.59 -1.36 10.53
C MET A 25 9.58 -2.30 11.74
N ALA A 26 9.66 -3.61 11.50
CA ALA A 26 9.70 -4.62 12.56
C ALA A 26 10.97 -4.49 13.41
N ASN A 27 12.12 -4.30 12.76
CA ASN A 27 13.39 -4.06 13.44
C ASN A 27 13.36 -2.76 14.25
N TYR A 28 12.77 -1.70 13.70
CA TYR A 28 12.56 -0.45 14.43
C TYR A 28 11.65 -0.64 15.65
N TRP A 29 10.56 -1.39 15.51
CA TRP A 29 9.57 -1.60 16.56
C TRP A 29 10.11 -2.42 17.74
N TRP A 30 10.75 -3.56 17.45
CA TRP A 30 11.38 -4.39 18.48
C TRP A 30 12.70 -3.80 18.97
N GLY A 31 13.27 -2.87 18.20
CA GLY A 31 14.49 -2.15 18.53
C GLY A 31 15.75 -2.99 18.30
N GLU A 32 16.86 -2.27 18.25
CA GLU A 32 18.20 -2.82 18.28
C GLU A 32 18.85 -2.42 19.61
N THR A 33 19.60 -3.33 20.23
CA THR A 33 20.43 -2.97 21.40
C THR A 33 21.80 -3.57 21.18
N ASN A 34 22.83 -2.72 21.19
CA ASN A 34 24.24 -3.10 21.04
C ASN A 34 24.54 -3.95 19.79
N GLY A 35 24.03 -3.57 18.62
CA GLY A 35 24.33 -4.26 17.36
C GLY A 35 23.62 -5.62 17.19
N LYS A 36 22.70 -5.98 18.10
CA LYS A 36 21.92 -7.21 18.03
C LYS A 36 20.44 -6.87 17.87
N ASN A 37 19.82 -7.43 16.84
CA ASN A 37 18.37 -7.40 16.66
C ASN A 37 17.70 -8.05 17.87
N LYS A 38 16.74 -7.36 18.51
CA LYS A 38 15.92 -8.00 19.53
C LYS A 38 15.04 -9.08 18.89
N MET A 39 14.76 -10.13 19.67
CA MET A 39 13.87 -11.20 19.23
C MET A 39 12.49 -10.63 18.92
N HIS A 40 11.98 -10.96 17.73
CA HIS A 40 10.63 -10.60 17.31
C HIS A 40 9.64 -11.53 18.02
N TRP A 41 8.93 -11.02 19.04
CA TRP A 41 8.00 -11.83 19.83
C TRP A 41 6.71 -12.19 19.07
N ILE A 42 6.32 -11.34 18.12
CA ILE A 42 5.11 -11.49 17.33
C ILE A 42 5.44 -11.19 15.86
N SER A 43 4.90 -12.00 14.95
CA SER A 43 5.08 -11.79 13.51
C SER A 43 4.46 -10.46 13.07
N TRP A 44 5.09 -9.80 12.09
CA TRP A 44 4.56 -8.54 11.54
C TRP A 44 3.14 -8.69 10.98
N LYS A 45 2.81 -9.86 10.40
CA LYS A 45 1.47 -10.17 9.90
C LYS A 45 0.42 -10.12 11.01
N ARG A 46 0.70 -10.73 12.16
CA ARG A 46 -0.21 -10.74 13.33
C ARG A 46 -0.33 -9.35 13.97
N MET A 47 0.73 -8.56 13.95
CA MET A 47 0.65 -7.15 14.38
C MET A 47 -0.21 -6.29 13.44
N ALA A 48 -0.29 -6.64 12.16
CA ALA A 48 -1.07 -5.94 11.15
C ALA A 48 -2.56 -6.34 11.11
N GLU A 49 -2.98 -7.30 11.93
CA GLU A 49 -4.39 -7.63 12.11
C GLU A 49 -5.11 -6.52 12.89
N ASP A 50 -6.45 -6.48 12.78
CA ASP A 50 -7.27 -5.53 13.52
C ASP A 50 -7.14 -5.76 15.02
N ARG A 51 -7.32 -4.71 15.82
CA ARG A 51 -7.34 -4.81 17.28
C ARG A 51 -8.45 -5.74 17.79
N GLN A 52 -9.59 -5.78 17.09
CA GLN A 52 -10.69 -6.70 17.43
C GLN A 52 -10.31 -8.17 17.21
N GLU A 53 -9.41 -8.43 16.26
CA GLU A 53 -8.89 -9.77 15.94
C GLU A 53 -7.62 -10.11 16.73
N GLY A 54 -7.24 -9.29 17.72
CA GLY A 54 -6.07 -9.50 18.57
C GLY A 54 -4.74 -9.01 17.98
N GLY A 55 -4.78 -8.22 16.91
CA GLY A 55 -3.63 -7.51 16.35
C GLY A 55 -3.39 -6.13 16.99
N LEU A 56 -2.40 -5.40 16.48
CA LEU A 56 -2.08 -4.04 16.95
C LEU A 56 -2.67 -2.94 16.04
N GLY A 57 -3.27 -3.32 14.91
CA GLY A 57 -3.79 -2.39 13.91
C GLY A 57 -2.71 -1.77 13.03
N PHE A 58 -1.54 -2.40 12.89
CA PHE A 58 -0.58 -1.97 11.88
C PHE A 58 -1.12 -2.21 10.47
N LYS A 59 -0.65 -1.43 9.50
CA LYS A 59 -1.11 -1.57 8.12
C LYS A 59 -0.32 -2.67 7.43
N ASP A 60 -1.02 -3.66 6.89
CA ASP A 60 -0.43 -4.52 5.88
C ASP A 60 -0.16 -3.68 4.61
N LEU A 61 1.12 -3.46 4.30
CA LEU A 61 1.51 -2.57 3.21
C LEU A 61 1.07 -3.07 1.83
N GLU A 62 0.96 -4.39 1.61
CA GLU A 62 0.46 -4.92 0.34
C GLU A 62 -1.02 -4.57 0.15
N THR A 63 -1.85 -4.84 1.17
CA THR A 63 -3.28 -4.48 1.15
C THR A 63 -3.47 -2.98 1.09
N PHE A 64 -2.68 -2.22 1.85
CA PHE A 64 -2.75 -0.76 1.86
C PHE A 64 -2.37 -0.15 0.51
N ASN A 65 -1.33 -0.65 -0.17
CA ASN A 65 -0.96 -0.20 -1.52
C ASN A 65 -2.09 -0.49 -2.52
N LYS A 66 -2.68 -1.68 -2.50
CA LYS A 66 -3.83 -2.02 -3.36
C LYS A 66 -5.03 -1.10 -3.09
N ALA A 67 -5.34 -0.84 -1.83
CA ALA A 67 -6.43 0.06 -1.45
C ALA A 67 -6.20 1.51 -1.92
N LEU A 68 -4.96 2.00 -1.84
CA LEU A 68 -4.61 3.34 -2.35
C LEU A 68 -4.75 3.43 -3.88
N LEU A 69 -4.36 2.39 -4.62
CA LEU A 69 -4.58 2.32 -6.07
C LEU A 69 -6.07 2.27 -6.40
N GLY A 70 -6.84 1.44 -5.68
CA GLY A 70 -8.30 1.39 -5.81
C GLY A 70 -8.96 2.74 -5.55
N LYS A 71 -8.48 3.50 -4.56
CA LYS A 71 -8.94 4.88 -4.31
C LYS A 71 -8.69 5.81 -5.49
N GLN A 72 -7.57 5.67 -6.21
CA GLN A 72 -7.33 6.46 -7.42
C GLN A 72 -8.27 6.07 -8.55
N VAL A 73 -8.47 4.76 -8.77
CA VAL A 73 -9.44 4.25 -9.74
C VAL A 73 -10.85 4.79 -9.44
N TRP A 74 -11.27 4.73 -8.18
CA TRP A 74 -12.54 5.28 -7.73
C TRP A 74 -12.66 6.78 -8.00
N ARG A 75 -11.58 7.54 -7.81
CA ARG A 75 -11.54 8.97 -8.11
C ARG A 75 -11.70 9.26 -9.60
N VAL A 76 -11.11 8.43 -10.47
CA VAL A 76 -11.25 8.55 -11.92
C VAL A 76 -12.71 8.31 -12.35
N ILE A 77 -13.38 7.34 -11.74
CA ILE A 77 -14.79 7.01 -12.01
C ILE A 77 -15.73 8.11 -11.51
N THR A 78 -15.56 8.53 -10.26
CA THR A 78 -16.47 9.50 -9.60
C THR A 78 -16.25 10.94 -10.03
N LYS A 79 -15.04 11.29 -10.47
CA LYS A 79 -14.68 12.66 -10.89
C LYS A 79 -14.06 12.65 -12.29
N PRO A 80 -14.85 12.39 -13.35
CA PRO A 80 -14.35 12.27 -14.71
C PRO A 80 -13.83 13.60 -15.29
N ASN A 81 -14.29 14.73 -14.75
CA ASN A 81 -13.92 16.07 -15.24
C ASN A 81 -12.53 16.55 -14.80
N LEU A 82 -11.88 15.86 -13.86
CA LEU A 82 -10.52 16.20 -13.45
C LEU A 82 -9.54 16.00 -14.61
N ARG A 83 -8.55 16.90 -14.74
CA ARG A 83 -7.50 16.78 -15.77
C ARG A 83 -6.79 15.42 -15.70
N VAL A 84 -6.46 14.96 -14.49
CA VAL A 84 -5.85 13.63 -14.30
C VAL A 84 -6.74 12.50 -14.81
N SER A 85 -8.05 12.54 -14.56
CA SER A 85 -8.99 11.53 -15.06
C SER A 85 -9.06 11.53 -16.59
N LYS A 86 -9.07 12.72 -17.22
CA LYS A 86 -9.06 12.87 -18.68
C LYS A 86 -7.76 12.35 -19.30
N VAL A 87 -6.60 12.68 -18.72
CA VAL A 87 -5.29 12.20 -19.18
C VAL A 87 -5.20 10.68 -19.04
N LEU A 88 -5.61 10.11 -17.91
CA LEU A 88 -5.59 8.66 -17.70
C LEU A 88 -6.53 7.93 -18.66
N LYS A 89 -7.75 8.46 -18.88
CA LYS A 89 -8.68 7.92 -19.86
C LYS A 89 -8.09 7.95 -21.26
N ALA A 90 -7.57 9.09 -21.71
CA ALA A 90 -6.99 9.23 -23.05
C ALA A 90 -5.80 8.28 -23.27
N LYS A 91 -4.98 8.07 -22.24
CA LYS A 91 -3.78 7.21 -22.33
C LYS A 91 -4.08 5.71 -22.27
N TYR A 92 -4.97 5.29 -21.38
CA TYR A 92 -5.12 3.87 -21.04
C TYR A 92 -6.44 3.25 -21.53
N PHE A 93 -7.53 4.02 -21.63
CA PHE A 93 -8.85 3.52 -22.04
C PHE A 93 -9.63 4.59 -22.83
N PRO A 94 -9.14 5.00 -24.03
CA PRO A 94 -9.72 6.14 -24.74
C PRO A 94 -11.16 5.91 -25.20
N LYS A 95 -11.48 4.67 -25.61
CA LYS A 95 -12.78 4.28 -26.18
C LYS A 95 -13.64 3.44 -25.23
N GLU A 96 -13.06 2.95 -24.14
CA GLU A 96 -13.67 1.95 -23.27
C GLU A 96 -13.83 2.49 -21.84
N SER A 97 -14.57 1.74 -21.02
CA SER A 97 -14.63 1.99 -19.59
C SER A 97 -13.43 1.36 -18.89
N ILE A 98 -13.03 1.94 -17.76
CA ILE A 98 -11.93 1.41 -16.93
C ILE A 98 -12.18 -0.03 -16.43
N PHE A 99 -13.45 -0.46 -16.40
CA PHE A 99 -13.84 -1.82 -15.99
C PHE A 99 -13.72 -2.85 -17.12
N THR A 100 -13.71 -2.40 -18.37
CA THR A 100 -13.70 -3.28 -19.55
C THR A 100 -12.34 -3.31 -20.24
N CYS A 101 -11.48 -2.32 -19.98
CA CYS A 101 -10.18 -2.24 -20.62
C CYS A 101 -9.28 -3.42 -20.22
N LYS A 102 -8.64 -4.05 -21.21
CA LYS A 102 -7.64 -5.09 -20.97
C LYS A 102 -6.35 -4.45 -20.43
N ALA A 103 -5.75 -5.11 -19.44
CA ALA A 103 -4.51 -4.69 -18.79
C ALA A 103 -3.28 -4.97 -19.68
#